data_AF-A0A0E3BZE1-F1
#
_entry.id   AF-A0A0E3BZE1-F1
#
_cell.length_a   1.000
_cell.length_b   1.000
_cell.length_c   1.000
_cell.angle_alpha   90.00
_cell.angle_beta   90.00
_cell.angle_gamma   90.00
#
_symmetry.space_group_name_H-M   'P 1'
#
loop_
_entity.id
_entity.type
_entity.pdbx_description
1 polymer ?
#
loop_
_entity_poly.entity_id
_entity_poly.type
_entity_poly.pdbx_seq_one_letter_code
_entity_poly.pdbx_strand_id
1 'polypeptide(L)'
;MGCDELVHESRGGRPFSGGLTPPIHEMRKYKDTDIEWLTDWVSRPQNGGGWTEGLPEDDMRGAMKLSLMALSMVAALLLATRGCAGLKSYWYEGYLPQAIETEELLFVEDSGGFREGCGAAIYKMNGLSLERIRTNGLDALRDAKQARRHKAREYSDWKETPYIEPKDEIVRNGWLTGMNEGCSDIPSEMARDINEALGEPGSFYATGHESGLIVIPKRGWIIFSHFG
;
A
#
# COMPACT_ATOMS: atom_id res chain seq x y z
N MET A 1 -7.56 -12.62 13.04
CA MET A 1 -6.84 -13.66 12.25
C MET A 1 -6.30 -12.93 11.04
N GLY A 2 -5.06 -12.43 11.14
CA GLY A 2 -4.48 -11.50 10.18
C GLY A 2 -3.91 -12.22 8.97
N CYS A 3 -4.01 -11.58 7.80
CA CYS A 3 -3.34 -12.02 6.57
C CYS A 3 -1.88 -11.55 6.50
N ASP A 4 -1.31 -11.08 7.61
CA ASP A 4 -0.07 -10.32 7.64
C ASP A 4 1.20 -11.19 7.52
N GLU A 5 1.05 -12.51 7.36
CA GLU A 5 2.17 -13.44 7.42
C GLU A 5 2.91 -13.68 6.08
N LEU A 6 2.59 -12.93 5.01
CA LEU A 6 3.11 -13.26 3.67
C LEU A 6 4.05 -12.24 3.00
N VAL A 7 4.41 -11.10 3.61
CA VAL A 7 5.37 -10.18 2.98
C VAL A 7 6.25 -9.47 4.01
N HIS A 8 7.33 -10.12 4.44
CA HIS A 8 8.51 -9.42 4.94
C HIS A 8 9.74 -9.89 4.15
N GLU A 9 10.03 -9.18 3.05
CA GLU A 9 11.30 -9.28 2.36
C GLU A 9 12.04 -7.94 2.42
N SER A 10 13.24 -8.02 3.01
CA SER A 10 14.19 -6.97 3.32
C SER A 10 14.52 -6.03 2.15
N ARG A 11 14.44 -4.71 2.40
CA ARG A 11 15.05 -3.67 1.54
C ARG A 11 15.86 -2.68 2.36
N GLY A 12 17.10 -3.05 2.67
CA GLY A 12 18.15 -2.10 3.06
C GLY A 12 18.96 -1.68 1.85
N GLY A 13 18.92 -0.40 1.46
CA GLY A 13 19.64 0.12 0.32
C GLY A 13 20.32 1.47 0.58
N ARG A 14 21.61 1.53 0.16
CA ARG A 14 22.48 2.69 -0.18
C ARG A 14 23.29 3.34 0.97
N PRO A 15 24.48 3.95 0.71
CA PRO A 15 24.90 4.57 -0.56
C PRO A 15 26.35 4.35 -1.07
N PHE A 16 26.52 4.77 -2.32
CA PHE A 16 27.76 4.96 -3.10
C PHE A 16 28.71 6.00 -2.47
N SER A 17 30.02 5.73 -2.49
CA SER A 17 31.08 6.75 -2.55
C SER A 17 32.40 6.14 -3.01
N GLY A 18 33.22 6.92 -3.72
CA GLY A 18 34.66 6.66 -3.92
C GLY A 18 35.07 6.38 -5.35
N GLY A 19 35.64 7.39 -6.01
CA GLY A 19 36.30 7.28 -7.30
C GLY A 19 37.74 6.80 -7.18
N LEU A 20 38.29 6.25 -8.26
CA LEU A 20 39.72 6.02 -8.48
C LEU A 20 39.96 5.87 -10.00
N THR A 21 40.83 6.73 -10.52
CA THR A 21 41.36 6.74 -11.89
C THR A 21 42.16 5.47 -12.21
N PRO A 22 42.08 4.92 -13.43
CA PRO A 22 42.99 3.86 -13.86
C PRO A 22 44.33 4.43 -14.34
N PRO A 23 45.46 3.76 -14.07
CA PRO A 23 46.75 4.14 -14.64
C PRO A 23 46.87 3.66 -16.09
N ILE A 24 47.51 4.50 -16.90
CA ILE A 24 47.94 4.25 -18.27
C ILE A 24 49.17 3.33 -18.21
N HIS A 25 49.11 2.14 -18.81
CA HIS A 25 50.32 1.40 -19.16
C HIS A 25 50.14 0.55 -20.43
N GLU A 26 51.06 0.79 -21.38
CA GLU A 26 51.53 -0.06 -22.48
C GLU A 26 50.55 -0.56 -23.56
N MET A 27 50.61 0.11 -24.72
CA MET A 27 50.29 -0.48 -26.01
C MET A 27 51.32 -1.56 -26.38
N ARG A 28 50.93 -2.83 -26.29
CA ARG A 28 51.66 -3.93 -26.94
C ARG A 28 51.12 -4.10 -28.37
N LYS A 29 51.95 -3.73 -29.35
CA LYS A 29 51.73 -4.00 -30.80
C LYS A 29 51.41 -5.48 -31.02
N TYR A 30 50.23 -5.77 -31.55
CA TYR A 30 49.94 -7.07 -32.16
C TYR A 30 50.45 -7.06 -33.61
N LYS A 31 51.22 -8.10 -33.97
CA LYS A 31 51.72 -8.35 -35.32
C LYS A 31 50.62 -8.98 -36.18
N ASP A 32 50.61 -8.62 -37.47
CA ASP A 32 49.78 -9.14 -38.56
C ASP A 32 50.05 -10.62 -38.91
N THR A 33 49.89 -11.54 -37.96
CA THR A 33 49.98 -12.98 -38.23
C THR A 33 48.94 -13.71 -37.38
N ASP A 34 47.66 -13.63 -37.77
CA ASP A 34 46.59 -14.52 -37.31
C ASP A 34 45.34 -14.42 -38.23
N ILE A 35 45.56 -14.38 -39.56
CA ILE A 35 44.48 -14.45 -40.58
C ILE A 35 44.67 -15.72 -41.41
N GLU A 36 44.72 -16.88 -40.77
CA GLU A 36 44.65 -18.19 -41.47
C GLU A 36 43.50 -19.08 -40.97
N TRP A 37 42.82 -18.72 -39.88
CA TRP A 37 41.67 -19.49 -39.38
C TRP A 37 40.31 -19.07 -39.98
N LEU A 38 40.24 -17.92 -40.66
CA LEU A 38 39.00 -17.41 -41.27
C LEU A 38 38.67 -18.01 -42.64
N THR A 39 39.63 -18.64 -43.33
CA THR A 39 39.43 -19.25 -44.65
C THR A 39 39.04 -20.73 -44.60
N ASP A 40 39.21 -21.40 -43.47
CA ASP A 40 38.82 -22.81 -43.30
C ASP A 40 37.29 -22.99 -43.10
N TRP A 41 36.59 -21.93 -42.67
CA TRP A 41 35.15 -21.99 -42.41
C TRP A 41 34.30 -21.96 -43.70
N VAL A 42 34.82 -21.39 -44.79
CA VAL A 42 34.08 -21.20 -46.05
C VAL A 42 34.12 -22.44 -46.96
N SER A 43 34.99 -23.41 -46.69
CA SER A 43 35.23 -24.56 -47.59
C SER A 43 34.61 -25.87 -47.11
N ARG A 44 33.82 -25.88 -46.02
CA ARG A 44 33.14 -27.09 -45.57
C ARG A 44 31.89 -27.37 -46.43
N PRO A 45 31.75 -28.58 -46.99
CA PRO A 45 30.54 -28.94 -47.71
C PRO A 45 29.35 -28.89 -46.75
N GLN A 46 28.32 -28.11 -47.10
CA GLN A 46 27.00 -28.21 -46.50
C GLN A 46 26.39 -29.54 -46.95
N ASN A 47 26.77 -30.62 -46.27
CA ASN A 47 26.05 -31.87 -46.34
C ASN A 47 24.66 -31.60 -45.77
N GLY A 48 23.68 -31.53 -46.67
CA GLY A 48 22.27 -31.51 -46.34
C GLY A 48 21.90 -32.71 -45.48
N GLY A 49 21.79 -32.47 -44.18
CA GLY A 49 21.09 -33.31 -43.22
C GLY A 49 20.01 -32.43 -42.60
N GLY A 50 18.75 -32.86 -42.69
CA GLY A 50 17.59 -32.05 -42.36
C GLY A 50 17.58 -31.56 -40.91
N TRP A 51 17.64 -30.23 -40.74
CA TRP A 51 17.28 -29.56 -39.48
C TRP A 51 15.82 -29.11 -39.53
N THR A 52 14.93 -30.05 -39.83
CA THR A 52 13.58 -30.03 -39.29
C THR A 52 13.37 -31.35 -38.55
N GLU A 53 14.33 -31.71 -37.70
CA GLU A 53 14.02 -32.59 -36.57
C GLU A 53 13.01 -31.81 -35.73
N GLY A 54 11.75 -32.19 -35.85
CA GLY A 54 10.69 -31.66 -35.02
C GLY A 54 11.11 -31.81 -33.56
N LEU A 55 11.08 -30.69 -32.82
CA LEU A 55 11.12 -30.74 -31.37
C LEU A 55 10.10 -31.81 -30.93
N PRO A 56 10.50 -32.83 -30.16
CA PRO A 56 9.60 -33.90 -29.78
C PRO A 56 8.35 -33.28 -29.16
N GLU A 57 7.18 -33.60 -29.70
CA GLU A 57 5.89 -33.05 -29.26
C GLU A 57 5.66 -33.23 -27.74
N ASP A 58 6.35 -34.22 -27.16
CA ASP A 58 6.39 -34.51 -25.73
C ASP A 58 7.03 -33.40 -24.88
N ASP A 59 8.04 -32.71 -25.41
CA ASP A 59 8.76 -31.63 -24.71
C ASP A 59 7.93 -30.34 -24.70
N MET A 60 7.25 -30.04 -25.81
CA MET A 60 6.31 -28.91 -25.89
C MET A 60 5.09 -29.10 -24.99
N ARG A 61 4.56 -30.32 -24.88
CA ARG A 61 3.43 -30.63 -23.98
C ARG A 61 3.84 -30.55 -22.51
N GLY A 62 5.06 -30.95 -22.17
CA GLY A 62 5.64 -30.79 -20.83
C GLY A 62 5.81 -29.32 -20.45
N ALA A 63 6.45 -28.54 -21.31
CA ALA A 63 6.62 -27.09 -21.13
C ALA A 63 5.28 -26.37 -21.02
N MET A 64 4.30 -26.70 -21.87
CA MET A 64 2.96 -26.11 -21.84
C MET A 64 2.22 -26.42 -20.54
N LYS A 65 2.32 -27.64 -20.01
CA LYS A 65 1.73 -28.01 -18.70
C LYS A 65 2.37 -27.25 -17.55
N LEU A 66 3.70 -27.11 -17.55
CA LEU A 66 4.43 -26.35 -16.53
C LEU A 66 4.07 -24.86 -16.58
N SER A 67 3.98 -24.27 -17.78
CA SER A 67 3.53 -22.88 -17.96
C SER A 67 2.10 -22.66 -17.49
N LEU A 68 1.18 -23.59 -17.78
CA LEU A 68 -0.21 -23.53 -17.31
C LEU A 68 -0.31 -23.65 -15.79
N MET A 69 0.46 -24.55 -15.16
CA MET A 69 0.51 -24.66 -13.70
C MET A 69 1.07 -23.40 -13.05
N ALA A 70 2.15 -22.84 -13.60
CA ALA A 70 2.72 -21.58 -13.12
C ALA A 70 1.72 -20.43 -13.21
N LEU A 71 1.03 -20.29 -14.35
CA LEU A 71 -0.01 -19.28 -14.53
C LEU A 71 -1.16 -19.45 -13.53
N SER A 72 -1.58 -20.69 -13.28
CA SER A 72 -2.63 -20.99 -12.30
C SER A 72 -2.21 -20.65 -10.87
N MET A 73 -0.97 -20.93 -10.48
CA MET A 73 -0.45 -20.58 -9.16
C MET A 73 -0.38 -19.06 -8.97
N VAL A 74 0.10 -18.34 -9.99
CA VAL A 74 0.13 -16.86 -9.98
C VAL A 74 -1.28 -16.30 -9.87
N ALA A 75 -2.24 -16.81 -10.65
CA ALA A 75 -3.63 -16.37 -10.59
C ALA A 75 -4.26 -16.62 -9.21
N ALA A 76 -4.04 -17.80 -8.62
CA ALA A 76 -4.53 -18.14 -7.27
C ALA A 76 -3.93 -17.21 -6.20
N LEU A 77 -2.63 -16.92 -6.27
CA LEU A 77 -1.97 -15.99 -5.35
C LEU A 77 -2.52 -14.57 -5.49
N LEU A 78 -2.75 -14.09 -6.72
CA LEU A 78 -3.34 -12.78 -6.97
C LEU A 78 -4.77 -12.68 -6.44
N LEU A 79 -5.58 -13.74 -6.60
CA LEU A 79 -6.93 -13.77 -6.06
C LEU A 79 -6.94 -13.79 -4.53
N ALA A 80 -6.05 -14.56 -3.90
CA ALA A 80 -5.92 -14.62 -2.45
C ALA A 80 -5.52 -13.25 -1.86
N THR A 81 -4.50 -12.61 -2.44
CA THR A 81 -4.01 -11.30 -1.98
C THR A 81 -5.06 -10.20 -2.16
N ARG A 82 -5.73 -10.15 -3.32
CA ARG A 82 -6.84 -9.22 -3.58
C ARG A 82 -8.03 -9.47 -2.67
N GLY A 83 -8.36 -10.74 -2.43
CA GLY A 83 -9.44 -11.14 -1.52
C GLY A 83 -9.21 -10.66 -0.10
N CYS A 84 -7.98 -10.78 0.41
CA CYS A 84 -7.67 -10.28 1.75
C CYS A 84 -7.70 -8.75 1.84
N ALA A 85 -7.10 -8.03 0.88
CA ALA A 85 -7.16 -6.57 0.86
C ALA A 85 -8.61 -6.06 0.83
N GLY A 86 -9.47 -6.71 0.04
CA GLY A 86 -10.91 -6.41 0.00
C GLY A 86 -11.60 -6.66 1.34
N LEU A 87 -11.25 -7.73 2.06
CA LEU A 87 -11.79 -8.01 3.38
C LEU A 87 -11.35 -6.98 4.43
N LYS A 88 -10.06 -6.60 4.47
CA LYS A 88 -9.58 -5.54 5.37
C LYS A 88 -10.30 -4.22 5.09
N SER A 89 -10.40 -3.82 3.81
CA SER A 89 -11.16 -2.62 3.42
C SER A 89 -12.63 -2.69 3.85
N TYR A 90 -13.31 -3.81 3.59
CA TYR A 90 -14.71 -3.99 3.98
C TYR A 90 -14.88 -3.95 5.51
N TRP A 91 -13.93 -4.50 6.28
CA TRP A 91 -13.98 -4.43 7.73
C TRP A 91 -13.83 -2.99 8.23
N TYR A 92 -12.76 -2.31 7.85
CA TYR A 92 -12.45 -0.97 8.34
C TYR A 92 -13.44 0.11 7.90
N GLU A 93 -13.94 0.02 6.66
CA GLU A 93 -14.98 0.92 6.17
C GLU A 93 -16.28 0.78 7.01
N GLY A 94 -16.47 -0.35 7.68
CA GLY A 94 -17.60 -0.57 8.57
C GLY A 94 -17.66 0.39 9.76
N TYR A 95 -16.51 0.92 10.18
CA TYR A 95 -16.40 1.90 11.26
C TYR A 95 -16.74 3.32 10.82
N LEU A 96 -16.76 3.61 9.51
CA LEU A 96 -17.09 4.95 9.03
C LEU A 96 -18.58 5.25 9.18
N PRO A 97 -18.97 6.54 9.31
CA PRO A 97 -20.37 6.92 9.38
C PRO A 97 -21.13 6.55 8.11
N GLN A 98 -22.40 6.12 8.25
CA GLN A 98 -23.23 5.77 7.09
C GLN A 98 -23.48 6.94 6.13
N ALA A 99 -23.45 8.18 6.62
CA ALA A 99 -23.65 9.34 5.78
C ALA A 99 -22.45 9.68 4.88
N ILE A 100 -21.25 9.15 5.15
CA ILE A 100 -20.02 9.49 4.43
C ILE A 100 -19.59 8.31 3.58
N GLU A 101 -19.72 8.47 2.27
CA GLU A 101 -19.38 7.44 1.28
C GLU A 101 -17.93 7.58 0.81
N THR A 102 -17.30 6.44 0.52
CA THR A 102 -15.87 6.31 0.19
C THR A 102 -15.68 5.63 -1.15
N GLU A 103 -14.63 6.00 -1.88
CA GLU A 103 -14.27 5.45 -3.19
C GLU A 103 -13.16 4.42 -3.09
N GLU A 104 -12.15 4.68 -2.26
CA GLU A 104 -10.89 3.92 -2.25
C GLU A 104 -10.28 3.90 -0.84
N LEU A 105 -9.74 2.75 -0.45
CA LEU A 105 -8.86 2.63 0.70
C LEU A 105 -7.44 3.06 0.30
N LEU A 106 -6.94 4.13 0.90
CA LEU A 106 -5.60 4.67 0.61
C LEU A 106 -4.52 4.05 1.51
N PHE A 107 -4.87 3.77 2.75
CA PHE A 107 -3.96 3.20 3.74
C PHE A 107 -4.75 2.44 4.79
N VAL A 108 -4.25 1.26 5.18
CA VAL A 108 -4.69 0.55 6.37
C VAL A 108 -3.48 -0.12 7.00
N GLU A 109 -3.33 0.07 8.29
CA GLU A 109 -2.40 -0.70 9.10
C GLU A 109 -2.97 -0.85 10.51
N ASP A 110 -2.67 -1.99 11.09
CA ASP A 110 -3.10 -2.36 12.42
C ASP A 110 -2.06 -3.23 13.11
N SER A 111 -1.82 -2.95 14.39
CA SER A 111 -1.01 -3.77 15.27
C SER A 111 -1.85 -4.23 16.46
N GLY A 112 -1.75 -5.50 16.82
CA GLY A 112 -2.56 -6.06 17.90
C GLY A 112 -2.94 -7.53 17.72
N GLY A 113 -3.66 -8.05 18.71
CA GLY A 113 -4.05 -9.46 18.82
C GLY A 113 -5.57 -9.69 18.75
N PHE A 114 -6.01 -10.86 19.20
CA PHE A 114 -7.42 -11.30 19.11
C PHE A 114 -8.40 -10.50 20.00
N ARG A 115 -7.91 -9.58 20.84
CA ARG A 115 -8.73 -8.88 21.85
C ARG A 115 -8.46 -7.39 21.99
N GLU A 116 -7.26 -6.95 21.69
CA GLU A 116 -6.85 -5.55 21.76
C GLU A 116 -5.98 -5.25 20.54
N GLY A 117 -6.17 -4.08 19.95
CA GLY A 117 -5.38 -3.62 18.83
C GLY A 117 -5.50 -2.12 18.60
N CYS A 118 -4.52 -1.58 17.91
CA CYS A 118 -4.52 -0.19 17.50
C CYS A 118 -4.15 -0.10 16.03
N GLY A 119 -4.59 0.96 15.38
CA GLY A 119 -4.41 1.08 13.95
C GLY A 119 -5.19 2.24 13.38
N ALA A 120 -4.98 2.43 12.08
CA ALA A 120 -5.65 3.47 11.32
C ALA A 120 -6.02 3.00 9.92
N ALA A 121 -7.14 3.51 9.43
CA ALA A 121 -7.56 3.34 8.05
C ALA A 121 -7.93 4.69 7.44
N ILE A 122 -7.40 4.96 6.25
CA ILE A 122 -7.54 6.24 5.54
C ILE A 122 -8.19 5.96 4.20
N TYR A 123 -9.32 6.59 3.97
CA TYR A 123 -10.12 6.43 2.77
C TYR A 123 -10.21 7.73 1.99
N LYS A 124 -10.22 7.62 0.68
CA LYS A 124 -10.69 8.68 -0.22
C LYS A 124 -12.21 8.71 -0.17
N MET A 125 -12.78 9.85 0.19
CA MET A 125 -14.22 10.09 0.11
C MET A 125 -14.66 10.16 -1.36
N ASN A 126 -15.88 9.72 -1.65
CA ASN A 126 -16.44 9.90 -2.98
C ASN A 126 -16.74 11.39 -3.26
N GLY A 127 -16.89 11.75 -4.54
CA GLY A 127 -17.10 13.14 -4.95
C GLY A 127 -18.33 13.80 -4.33
N LEU A 128 -19.44 13.05 -4.17
CA LEU A 128 -20.69 13.59 -3.61
C LEU A 128 -20.59 13.92 -2.11
N SER A 129 -19.98 13.02 -1.32
CA SER A 129 -19.78 13.27 0.12
C SER A 129 -18.79 14.40 0.33
N LEU A 130 -17.69 14.38 -0.44
CA LEU A 130 -16.66 15.42 -0.38
C LEU A 130 -17.25 16.80 -0.70
N GLU A 131 -18.03 16.92 -1.78
CA GLU A 131 -18.64 18.19 -2.15
C GLU A 131 -19.63 18.66 -1.09
N ARG A 132 -20.51 17.77 -0.61
CA ARG A 132 -21.48 18.10 0.45
C ARG A 132 -20.78 18.66 1.70
N ILE A 133 -19.65 18.07 2.10
CA ILE A 133 -18.86 18.51 3.25
C ILE A 133 -18.14 19.82 2.96
N ARG A 134 -17.57 20.01 1.76
CA ARG A 134 -16.93 21.29 1.38
C ARG A 134 -17.91 22.45 1.33
N THR A 135 -19.13 22.22 0.85
CA THR A 135 -20.16 23.26 0.75
C THR A 135 -20.76 23.61 2.10
N ASN A 136 -21.08 22.63 2.94
CA ASN A 136 -21.86 22.85 4.18
C ASN A 136 -21.03 22.72 5.46
N GLY A 137 -19.75 22.37 5.38
CA GLY A 137 -18.85 22.24 6.52
C GLY A 137 -19.40 21.28 7.59
N LEU A 138 -19.40 21.75 8.84
CA LEU A 138 -19.83 20.98 10.00
C LEU A 138 -21.30 20.52 9.91
N ASP A 139 -22.17 21.30 9.27
CA ASP A 139 -23.59 20.96 9.14
C ASP A 139 -23.80 19.69 8.30
N ALA A 140 -22.91 19.39 7.34
CA ALA A 140 -22.94 18.15 6.58
C ALA A 140 -22.68 16.90 7.43
N LEU A 141 -22.08 17.07 8.61
CA LEU A 141 -21.61 16.00 9.49
C LEU A 141 -22.49 15.85 10.74
N ARG A 142 -23.39 16.81 11.02
CA ARG A 142 -24.20 16.85 12.25
C ARG A 142 -24.84 15.51 12.61
N ASP A 143 -25.40 14.83 11.62
CA ASP A 143 -26.15 13.58 11.82
C ASP A 143 -25.28 12.33 11.51
N ALA A 144 -24.01 12.51 11.13
CA ALA A 144 -23.06 11.46 10.75
C ALA A 144 -22.35 10.84 11.98
N LYS A 145 -23.13 10.35 12.95
CA LYS A 145 -22.61 9.82 14.22
C LYS A 145 -22.56 8.29 14.29
N GLN A 146 -23.38 7.61 13.50
CA GLN A 146 -23.52 6.15 13.55
C GLN A 146 -22.58 5.44 12.55
N ALA A 147 -21.73 4.55 13.04
CA ALA A 147 -20.90 3.67 12.19
C ALA A 147 -21.78 2.72 11.34
N ARG A 148 -21.40 2.46 10.08
CA ARG A 148 -22.18 1.65 9.12
C ARG A 148 -22.49 0.24 9.59
N ARG A 149 -21.47 -0.49 10.05
CA ARG A 149 -21.57 -1.93 10.34
C ARG A 149 -21.35 -2.29 11.81
N HIS A 150 -21.16 -1.29 12.66
CA HIS A 150 -20.98 -1.46 14.10
C HIS A 150 -22.05 -0.67 14.87
N LYS A 151 -23.25 -1.24 15.01
CA LYS A 151 -24.42 -0.58 15.64
C LYS A 151 -24.19 -0.11 17.08
N ALA A 152 -23.27 -0.76 17.80
CA ALA A 152 -22.91 -0.37 19.17
C ALA A 152 -21.91 0.80 19.22
N ARG A 153 -21.37 1.24 18.07
CA ARG A 153 -20.42 2.34 17.98
C ARG A 153 -21.10 3.59 17.44
N GLU A 154 -21.14 4.59 18.28
CA GLU A 154 -21.57 5.95 17.96
C GLU A 154 -20.42 6.90 18.29
N TYR A 155 -20.26 7.92 17.45
CA TYR A 155 -19.28 8.98 17.64
C TYR A 155 -19.92 10.18 18.33
N SER A 156 -19.10 10.99 18.99
CA SER A 156 -19.49 12.28 19.56
C SER A 156 -20.02 13.24 18.50
N ASP A 157 -20.49 14.40 18.96
CA ASP A 157 -20.71 15.50 18.03
C ASP A 157 -19.40 15.88 17.33
N TRP A 158 -19.52 16.25 16.06
CA TRP A 158 -18.39 16.70 15.25
C TRP A 158 -17.91 18.07 15.72
N LYS A 159 -16.60 18.27 15.64
CA LYS A 159 -15.93 19.53 15.94
C LYS A 159 -15.01 19.90 14.79
N GLU A 160 -14.86 21.19 14.54
CA GLU A 160 -13.84 21.68 13.63
C GLU A 160 -12.47 21.69 14.34
N THR A 161 -11.41 21.44 13.58
CA THR A 161 -10.03 21.65 14.01
C THR A 161 -9.77 23.16 14.25
N PRO A 162 -8.76 23.55 15.05
CA PRO A 162 -7.70 22.73 15.62
C PRO A 162 -8.15 21.77 16.71
N TYR A 163 -7.58 20.56 16.72
CA TYR A 163 -7.73 19.63 17.83
C TYR A 163 -6.86 20.08 19.00
N ILE A 164 -7.47 20.25 20.17
CA ILE A 164 -6.77 20.52 21.42
C ILE A 164 -6.98 19.31 22.32
N GLU A 165 -5.89 18.59 22.59
CA GLU A 165 -5.91 17.45 23.49
C GLU A 165 -6.36 17.90 24.89
N PRO A 166 -7.36 17.23 25.48
CA PRO A 166 -7.74 17.51 26.86
C PRO A 166 -6.57 17.30 27.83
N LYS A 167 -6.36 18.26 28.73
CA LYS A 167 -5.30 18.18 29.75
C LYS A 167 -5.63 17.24 30.91
N ASP A 168 -6.93 17.00 31.13
CA ASP A 168 -7.41 16.11 32.18
C ASP A 168 -7.41 14.66 31.68
N GLU A 169 -6.70 13.79 32.40
CA GLU A 169 -6.55 12.38 32.05
C GLU A 169 -7.88 11.63 32.05
N ILE A 170 -8.86 12.08 32.84
CA ILE A 170 -10.19 11.44 32.91
C ILE A 170 -10.95 11.58 31.59
N VAL A 171 -10.70 12.66 30.85
CA VAL A 171 -11.35 12.95 29.55
C VAL A 171 -10.41 12.73 28.36
N ARG A 172 -9.15 12.38 28.60
CA ARG A 172 -8.20 12.06 27.55
C ARG A 172 -8.62 10.75 26.89
N ASN A 173 -8.73 10.78 25.56
CA ASN A 173 -9.09 9.63 24.75
C ASN A 173 -7.92 9.34 23.82
N GLY A 174 -7.33 8.14 23.92
CA GLY A 174 -6.19 7.70 23.10
C GLY A 174 -6.52 7.45 21.63
N TRP A 175 -7.58 8.04 21.10
CA TRP A 175 -8.06 7.77 19.75
C TRP A 175 -7.04 8.13 18.66
N LEU A 176 -6.12 9.06 18.91
CA LEU A 176 -5.02 9.39 17.99
C LEU A 176 -3.88 8.37 18.03
N THR A 177 -3.78 7.55 19.09
CA THR A 177 -2.71 6.56 19.26
C THR A 177 -2.69 5.54 18.12
N GLY A 178 -3.83 5.20 17.53
CA GLY A 178 -3.91 4.29 16.38
C GLY A 178 -3.08 4.73 15.16
N MET A 179 -2.85 6.04 15.00
CA MET A 179 -2.05 6.61 13.91
C MET A 179 -0.56 6.79 14.25
N ASN A 180 -0.14 6.47 15.47
CA ASN A 180 1.21 6.75 15.96
C ASN A 180 1.68 5.65 16.93
N GLU A 181 2.77 5.89 17.66
CA GLU A 181 3.23 5.07 18.80
C GLU A 181 3.45 3.57 18.48
N GLY A 182 3.78 3.26 17.22
CA GLY A 182 4.00 1.87 16.77
C GLY A 182 2.72 1.12 16.41
N CYS A 183 1.58 1.81 16.30
CA CYS A 183 0.31 1.24 15.84
C CYS A 183 0.19 1.19 14.31
N SER A 184 0.73 2.20 13.64
CA SER A 184 0.72 2.31 12.18
C SER A 184 1.96 3.08 11.71
N ASP A 185 2.59 2.64 10.62
CA ASP A 185 3.68 3.30 9.93
C ASP A 185 3.13 4.16 8.77
N ILE A 186 2.29 5.16 9.10
CA ILE A 186 1.68 6.05 8.10
C ILE A 186 2.78 6.77 7.29
N PRO A 187 2.72 6.77 5.95
CA PRO A 187 3.70 7.46 5.11
C PRO A 187 3.87 8.93 5.53
N SER A 188 5.13 9.38 5.61
CA SER A 188 5.47 10.68 6.19
C SER A 188 4.73 11.88 5.58
N GLU A 189 4.46 11.85 4.27
CA GLU A 189 3.68 12.90 3.59
C GLU A 189 2.22 12.93 4.08
N MET A 190 1.61 11.76 4.24
CA MET A 190 0.24 11.61 4.74
C MET A 190 0.17 11.99 6.22
N ALA A 191 1.14 11.57 7.03
CA ALA A 191 1.25 11.96 8.43
C ALA A 191 1.40 13.48 8.59
N ARG A 192 2.20 14.14 7.74
CA ARG A 192 2.30 15.60 7.70
C ARG A 192 0.95 16.25 7.38
N ASP A 193 0.27 15.77 6.34
CA ASP A 193 -1.03 16.30 5.93
C ASP A 193 -2.09 16.17 7.03
N ILE A 194 -2.06 15.08 7.79
CA ILE A 194 -2.94 14.85 8.95
C ILE A 194 -2.60 15.82 10.07
N ASN A 195 -1.32 15.96 10.41
CA ASN A 195 -0.88 16.87 11.48
C ASN A 195 -1.20 18.34 11.15
N GLU A 196 -0.98 18.77 9.90
CA GLU A 196 -1.39 20.09 9.43
C GLU A 196 -2.92 20.28 9.54
N ALA A 197 -3.69 19.28 9.13
CA ALA A 197 -5.15 19.32 9.21
C ALA A 197 -5.68 19.39 10.65
N LEU A 198 -5.01 18.73 11.60
CA LEU A 198 -5.35 18.78 13.02
C LEU A 198 -4.95 20.11 13.68
N GLY A 199 -3.95 20.81 13.13
CA GLY A 199 -3.43 22.07 13.67
C GLY A 199 -4.14 23.34 13.19
N GLU A 200 -4.92 23.26 12.11
CA GLU A 200 -5.53 24.42 11.45
C GLU A 200 -7.03 24.20 11.21
N PRO A 201 -7.86 25.26 11.16
CA PRO A 201 -9.28 25.15 10.79
C PRO A 201 -9.52 24.54 9.40
N GLY A 202 -10.75 24.06 9.17
CA GLY A 202 -11.18 23.49 7.89
C GLY A 202 -11.13 21.96 7.79
N SER A 203 -10.79 21.26 8.87
CA SER A 203 -10.98 19.80 9.01
C SER A 203 -11.91 19.52 10.18
N PHE A 204 -12.44 18.30 10.25
CA PHE A 204 -13.44 17.95 11.26
C PHE A 204 -13.07 16.64 11.96
N TYR A 205 -13.40 16.54 13.24
CA TYR A 205 -13.17 15.32 14.00
C TYR A 205 -14.35 14.97 14.90
N ALA A 206 -14.52 13.68 15.17
CA ALA A 206 -15.45 13.15 16.15
C ALA A 206 -14.80 11.96 16.86
N THR A 207 -15.07 11.79 18.15
CA THR A 207 -14.44 10.75 18.97
C THR A 207 -15.48 9.75 19.46
N GLY A 208 -15.13 8.47 19.52
CA GLY A 208 -15.90 7.42 20.17
C GLY A 208 -15.09 6.82 21.32
N HIS A 209 -15.62 5.78 21.96
CA HIS A 209 -14.82 5.00 22.92
C HIS A 209 -13.61 4.40 22.19
N GLU A 210 -12.40 4.78 22.62
CA GLU A 210 -11.13 4.22 22.12
C GLU A 210 -10.92 4.34 20.60
N SER A 211 -11.60 5.31 19.98
CA SER A 211 -11.57 5.51 18.54
C SER A 211 -11.97 6.91 18.16
N GLY A 212 -11.65 7.31 16.93
CA GLY A 212 -12.02 8.62 16.42
C GLY A 212 -11.95 8.68 14.91
N LEU A 213 -12.59 9.72 14.40
CA LEU A 213 -12.69 10.02 12.99
C LEU A 213 -12.08 11.39 12.70
N ILE A 214 -11.43 11.51 11.56
CA ILE A 214 -10.97 12.80 11.02
C ILE A 214 -11.44 12.90 9.57
N VAL A 215 -12.06 14.02 9.21
CA VAL A 215 -12.41 14.38 7.85
C VAL A 215 -11.53 15.54 7.43
N ILE A 216 -10.79 15.37 6.34
CA ILE A 216 -9.88 16.37 5.77
C ILE A 216 -10.38 16.74 4.36
N PRO A 217 -11.30 17.71 4.23
CA PRO A 217 -11.92 18.07 2.94
C PRO A 217 -10.92 18.54 1.90
N LYS A 218 -9.83 19.21 2.31
CA LYS A 218 -8.78 19.69 1.39
C LYS A 218 -8.09 18.53 0.66
N ARG A 219 -7.92 17.39 1.35
CA ARG A 219 -7.33 16.16 0.81
C ARG A 219 -8.37 15.18 0.25
N GLY A 220 -9.64 15.35 0.63
CA GLY A 220 -10.70 14.42 0.27
C GLY A 220 -10.66 13.13 1.07
N TRP A 221 -10.14 13.18 2.31
CA TRP A 221 -9.93 11.99 3.14
C TRP A 221 -10.90 11.90 4.31
N ILE A 222 -11.26 10.67 4.65
CA ILE A 222 -11.79 10.32 5.97
C ILE A 222 -10.89 9.26 6.59
N ILE A 223 -10.61 9.43 7.87
CA ILE A 223 -9.67 8.63 8.64
C ILE A 223 -10.42 8.02 9.81
N PHE A 224 -10.23 6.74 10.05
CA PHE A 224 -10.59 6.06 11.28
C PHE A 224 -9.32 5.68 12.02
N SER A 225 -9.26 5.99 13.31
CA SER A 225 -8.15 5.64 14.20
C SER A 225 -8.70 5.00 15.48
N HIS A 226 -8.04 3.97 16.00
CA HIS A 226 -8.46 3.29 17.22
C HIS A 226 -7.29 2.79 18.06
N PHE A 227 -7.58 2.56 19.34
CA PHE A 227 -6.68 1.97 20.32
C PHE A 227 -7.51 1.24 21.38
N GLY A 228 -7.60 -0.09 21.32
CA GLY A 228 -8.38 -0.91 22.25
C GLY A 228 -8.57 -2.36 21.86
#